data_AF-A0A2T0RNX8-F1
#
_entry.id   AF-A0A2T0RNX8-F1
#
_cell.length_a   1.000
_cell.length_b   1.000
_cell.length_c   1.000
_cell.angle_alpha   90.00
_cell.angle_beta   90.00
_cell.angle_gamma   90.00
#
_symmetry.space_group_name_H-M   'P 1'
#
loop_
_entity.id
_entity.type
_entity.pdbx_description
1 polymer ?
#
loop_
_entity_poly.entity_id
_entity_poly.type
_entity_poly.pdbx_seq_one_letter_code
_entity_poly.pdbx_strand_id
1 'polypeptide(L)'
;MDRLLRGEIPAGGKCDIKTLAREAGVDRTAFYGNRPYAHLRADFEHRLQQLHQTGQTPDPRIAQITRLKADIGKLTERLSRADQRIAELTDFRSQALSRLAAQHEEIIQLREAASGTGRVIRLPTNRSQTIGPC
;
A
#
# COMPACT_ATOMS: atom_id res chain seq x y z
N MET A 1 -29.89 -30.55 -6.22
CA MET A 1 -29.88 -29.45 -5.22
C MET A 1 -28.62 -29.52 -4.36
N ASP A 2 -28.44 -30.57 -3.55
CA ASP A 2 -27.33 -30.63 -2.57
C ASP A 2 -25.92 -30.62 -3.18
N ARG A 3 -25.77 -31.09 -4.43
CA ARG A 3 -24.49 -30.98 -5.17
C ARG A 3 -24.04 -29.52 -5.32
N LEU A 4 -24.94 -28.63 -5.75
CA LEU A 4 -24.64 -27.20 -5.90
C LEU A 4 -24.33 -26.54 -4.55
N LEU A 5 -25.07 -26.90 -3.49
CA LEU A 5 -24.85 -26.38 -2.14
C LEU A 5 -23.51 -26.84 -1.54
N ARG A 6 -22.98 -27.99 -1.97
CA ARG A 6 -21.62 -28.47 -1.64
C ARG A 6 -20.52 -27.83 -2.50
N GLY A 7 -20.88 -26.95 -3.43
CA GLY A 7 -19.94 -26.30 -4.34
C GLY A 7 -19.53 -27.14 -5.55
N GLU A 8 -20.20 -28.27 -5.81
CA GLU A 8 -20.05 -29.04 -7.05
C GLU A 8 -20.76 -28.32 -8.21
N ILE A 9 -20.18 -27.20 -8.65
CA ILE A 9 -20.79 -26.34 -9.67
C ILE A 9 -20.31 -26.75 -11.06
N PRO A 10 -21.23 -27.03 -12.01
CA PRO A 10 -20.88 -27.36 -13.39
C PRO A 10 -20.16 -26.19 -14.07
N ALA A 11 -19.34 -26.49 -15.08
CA ALA A 11 -18.61 -25.49 -15.84
C ALA A 11 -19.55 -24.38 -16.38
N GLY A 12 -19.12 -23.13 -16.24
CA GLY A 12 -19.91 -21.95 -16.62
C GLY A 12 -21.15 -21.68 -15.75
N GLY A 13 -21.41 -22.50 -14.72
CA GLY A 13 -22.51 -22.33 -13.77
C GLY A 13 -22.19 -21.39 -12.59
N LYS A 14 -23.19 -21.23 -11.73
CA LYS A 14 -23.13 -20.56 -10.42
C LYS A 14 -23.97 -21.34 -9.42
N CYS A 15 -23.84 -21.04 -8.12
CA CYS A 15 -24.72 -21.62 -7.10
C CYS A 15 -26.07 -20.87 -7.11
N ASP A 16 -26.85 -21.04 -8.18
CA ASP A 16 -28.11 -20.32 -8.41
C ASP A 16 -29.23 -21.22 -8.97
N ILE A 17 -30.46 -20.71 -8.93
CA ILE A 17 -31.66 -21.42 -9.44
C ILE A 17 -31.57 -21.68 -10.95
N LYS A 18 -30.86 -20.83 -11.69
CA LYS A 18 -30.68 -21.00 -13.14
C LYS A 18 -29.86 -22.26 -13.43
N THR A 19 -28.76 -22.44 -12.71
CA THR A 19 -27.91 -23.62 -12.82
C THR A 19 -28.65 -24.85 -12.30
N LEU A 20 -29.37 -24.72 -11.17
CA LEU A 20 -30.20 -25.81 -10.64
C LEU A 20 -31.22 -26.32 -11.67
N ALA A 21 -31.93 -25.43 -12.34
CA ALA A 21 -32.92 -25.77 -13.36
C ALA A 21 -32.28 -26.49 -14.56
N ARG A 22 -31.14 -25.96 -15.04
CA ARG A 22 -30.39 -26.56 -16.14
C ARG A 22 -29.92 -27.98 -15.82
N GLU A 23 -29.32 -28.19 -14.65
CA GLU A 23 -28.84 -29.51 -14.22
C GLU A 23 -29.99 -30.50 -13.94
N ALA A 24 -31.17 -29.99 -13.59
CA ALA A 24 -32.37 -30.81 -13.40
C ALA A 24 -33.11 -31.12 -14.72
N GLY A 25 -32.71 -30.52 -15.85
CA GLY A 25 -33.41 -30.67 -17.13
C GLY A 25 -34.81 -30.05 -17.13
N VAL A 26 -35.09 -29.07 -16.26
CA VAL A 26 -36.41 -28.44 -16.12
C VAL A 26 -36.33 -26.97 -16.51
N ASP A 27 -37.40 -26.43 -17.09
CA ASP A 27 -37.50 -25.00 -17.36
C ASP A 27 -37.39 -24.18 -16.06
N ARG A 28 -36.55 -23.13 -16.09
CA ARG A 28 -36.32 -22.26 -14.93
C ARG A 28 -37.62 -21.72 -14.33
N THR A 29 -38.62 -21.42 -15.15
CA THR A 29 -39.89 -20.86 -14.69
C THR A 29 -40.68 -21.83 -13.81
N ALA A 30 -40.44 -23.14 -13.88
CA ALA A 30 -41.08 -24.15 -13.03
C ALA A 30 -40.79 -23.99 -11.52
N PHE A 31 -39.75 -23.22 -11.17
CA PHE A 31 -39.36 -22.85 -9.81
C PHE A 31 -40.03 -21.56 -9.29
N TYR A 32 -40.92 -20.92 -10.05
CA TYR A 32 -41.51 -19.63 -9.70
C TYR A 32 -43.04 -19.69 -9.67
N GLY A 33 -43.66 -18.80 -8.88
CA GLY A 33 -45.12 -18.71 -8.73
C GLY A 33 -45.72 -19.95 -8.05
N ASN A 34 -46.92 -20.36 -8.46
CA ASN A 34 -47.63 -21.53 -7.94
C ASN A 34 -47.28 -22.83 -8.69
N ARG A 35 -46.07 -22.92 -9.23
CA ARG A 35 -45.63 -24.06 -10.05
C ARG A 35 -45.05 -25.20 -9.19
N PRO A 36 -44.95 -26.42 -9.73
CA PRO A 36 -44.66 -27.63 -8.94
C PRO A 36 -43.37 -27.56 -8.12
N TYR A 37 -42.35 -26.81 -8.56
CA TYR A 37 -41.04 -26.75 -7.91
C TYR A 37 -40.76 -25.44 -7.18
N ALA A 38 -41.78 -24.60 -6.94
CA ALA A 38 -41.60 -23.34 -6.22
C ALA A 38 -41.07 -23.54 -4.79
N HIS A 39 -41.52 -24.59 -4.10
CA HIS A 39 -41.04 -24.94 -2.77
C HIS A 39 -39.55 -25.32 -2.76
N LEU A 40 -39.08 -26.06 -3.78
CA LEU A 40 -37.66 -26.43 -3.89
C LEU A 40 -36.74 -25.21 -4.08
N ARG A 41 -37.25 -24.16 -4.73
CA ARG A 41 -36.52 -22.88 -4.80
C ARG A 41 -36.42 -22.24 -3.43
N ALA A 42 -37.52 -22.15 -2.70
CA ALA A 42 -37.54 -21.56 -1.36
C ALA A 42 -36.56 -22.30 -0.42
N ASP A 43 -36.58 -23.63 -0.45
CA ASP A 43 -35.65 -24.46 0.31
C ASP A 43 -34.19 -24.22 -0.10
N PHE A 44 -33.93 -24.04 -1.40
CA PHE A 44 -32.57 -23.81 -1.90
C PHE A 44 -32.05 -22.45 -1.47
N GLU A 45 -32.85 -21.40 -1.62
CA GLU A 45 -32.50 -20.06 -1.21
C GLU A 45 -32.29 -19.99 0.31
N HIS A 46 -33.15 -20.65 1.09
CA HIS A 46 -33.01 -20.73 2.55
C HIS A 46 -31.72 -21.44 2.97
N ARG A 47 -31.42 -22.62 2.41
CA ARG A 47 -30.16 -23.33 2.71
C ARG A 47 -28.93 -22.55 2.27
N LEU A 48 -28.99 -21.89 1.11
CA LEU A 48 -27.90 -21.04 0.63
C LEU A 48 -27.66 -19.85 1.56
N GLN A 49 -28.72 -19.22 2.07
CA GLN A 49 -28.62 -18.16 3.06
C GLN A 49 -28.00 -18.66 4.37
N GLN A 50 -28.41 -19.83 4.87
CA GLN A 50 -27.82 -20.43 6.07
C GLN A 50 -26.31 -20.67 5.89
N LEU A 51 -25.89 -21.20 4.74
CA LEU A 51 -24.47 -21.39 4.43
C LEU A 51 -23.70 -20.06 4.48
N HIS A 52 -24.22 -19.01 3.85
CA HIS A 52 -23.62 -17.68 3.92
C HIS A 52 -23.56 -17.12 5.36
N GLN A 53 -24.61 -17.31 6.16
CA GLN A 53 -24.63 -16.89 7.57
C GLN A 53 -23.56 -17.61 8.40
N THR A 54 -23.25 -18.87 8.08
CA THR A 54 -22.15 -19.63 8.70
C THR A 54 -20.78 -19.32 8.09
N GLY A 55 -20.68 -18.35 7.18
CA GLY A 55 -19.43 -17.94 6.53
C GLY A 55 -18.99 -18.83 5.37
N GLN A 56 -19.80 -19.81 4.96
CA GLN A 56 -19.49 -20.67 3.82
C GLN A 56 -19.93 -19.99 2.52
N THR A 57 -19.08 -20.02 1.49
CA THR A 57 -19.42 -19.54 0.15
C THR A 57 -19.36 -20.71 -0.82
N PRO A 58 -20.51 -21.37 -1.12
CA PRO A 58 -20.53 -22.57 -1.95
C PRO A 58 -19.99 -22.36 -3.37
N ASP A 59 -20.15 -21.16 -3.93
CA ASP A 59 -19.61 -20.84 -5.24
C ASP A 59 -18.10 -20.53 -5.17
N PRO A 60 -17.22 -21.42 -5.67
CA PRO A 60 -15.78 -21.24 -5.57
C PRO A 60 -15.30 -20.00 -6.32
N ARG A 61 -16.01 -19.59 -7.39
CA ARG A 61 -15.67 -18.37 -8.13
C ARG A 61 -15.91 -17.14 -7.27
N ILE A 62 -17.03 -17.10 -6.54
CA ILE A 62 -17.33 -15.99 -5.63
C ILE A 62 -16.35 -15.98 -4.46
N ALA A 63 -16.05 -17.16 -3.89
CA ALA A 63 -15.03 -17.28 -2.83
C ALA A 63 -13.67 -16.75 -3.29
N GLN A 64 -13.25 -17.11 -4.51
CA GLN A 64 -12.01 -16.63 -5.11
C GLN A 64 -12.03 -15.11 -5.37
N ILE A 65 -13.13 -14.57 -5.90
CA ILE A 65 -13.28 -13.13 -6.12
C ILE A 65 -13.16 -12.36 -4.80
N THR A 66 -13.82 -12.83 -3.74
CA THR A 66 -13.76 -12.21 -2.41
C THR A 66 -12.33 -12.22 -1.87
N ARG A 67 -11.64 -13.37 -1.96
CA ARG A 67 -10.24 -13.49 -1.56
C ARG A 67 -9.35 -12.53 -2.35
N LEU A 68 -9.47 -12.53 -3.68
CA LEU A 68 -8.65 -11.67 -4.54
C LEU A 68 -8.90 -10.19 -4.27
N LYS A 69 -10.14 -9.76 -4.03
CA LYS A 69 -10.45 -8.39 -3.61
C LYS A 69 -9.77 -8.03 -2.29
N ALA A 70 -9.80 -8.94 -1.32
CA ALA A 70 -9.13 -8.73 -0.03
C ALA A 70 -7.61 -8.61 -0.19
N ASP A 71 -7.02 -9.47 -1.02
CA ASP A 71 -5.59 -9.47 -1.31
C ASP A 71 -5.16 -8.20 -2.07
N ILE A 72 -5.94 -7.78 -3.07
CA ILE A 72 -5.72 -6.50 -3.78
C ILE A 72 -5.76 -5.34 -2.78
N GLY A 73 -6.77 -5.28 -1.90
CA GLY A 73 -6.87 -4.21 -0.90
C GLY A 73 -5.62 -4.15 0.00
N LYS A 74 -5.16 -5.29 0.50
CA LYS A 74 -3.92 -5.38 1.30
C LYS A 74 -2.68 -4.94 0.53
N LEU A 75 -2.56 -5.32 -0.75
CA LEU A 75 -1.42 -4.96 -1.59
C LEU A 75 -1.41 -3.46 -1.90
N THR A 76 -2.57 -2.88 -2.22
CA THR A 76 -2.71 -1.44 -2.44
C THR A 76 -2.34 -0.64 -1.20
N GLU A 77 -2.79 -1.07 -0.02
CA GLU A 77 -2.42 -0.43 1.24
C GLU A 77 -0.91 -0.50 1.50
N ARG A 78 -0.29 -1.67 1.30
CA ARG A 78 1.16 -1.84 1.45
C ARG A 78 1.94 -0.97 0.48
N LEU A 79 1.49 -0.87 -0.77
CA LEU A 79 2.12 -0.04 -1.79
C LEU A 79 2.05 1.44 -1.40
N SER A 80 0.88 1.92 -0.99
CA SER A 80 0.71 3.31 -0.54
C SER A 80 1.62 3.67 0.64
N ARG A 81 1.76 2.76 1.62
CA ARG A 81 2.70 2.95 2.74
C ARG A 81 4.16 2.98 2.29
N ALA A 82 4.53 2.13 1.33
CA ALA A 82 5.88 2.12 0.78
C ALA A 82 6.20 3.42 0.02
N ASP A 83 5.27 3.91 -0.78
CA ASP A 83 5.43 5.16 -1.54
C ASP A 83 5.58 6.36 -0.60
N GLN A 84 4.77 6.44 0.47
CA GLN A 84 4.92 7.45 1.51
C GLN A 84 6.30 7.40 2.16
N ARG A 85 6.77 6.20 2.53
CA ARG A 85 8.08 6.01 3.14
C ARG A 85 9.22 6.42 2.21
N ILE A 86 9.11 6.11 0.91
CA ILE A 86 10.08 6.49 -0.10
C ILE A 86 10.12 8.01 -0.24
N ALA A 87 8.97 8.68 -0.28
CA ALA A 87 8.90 10.14 -0.33
C ALA A 87 9.57 10.77 0.89
N GLU A 88 9.21 10.34 2.11
CA GLU A 88 9.82 10.82 3.35
C GLU A 88 11.35 10.67 3.37
N LEU A 89 11.85 9.49 2.97
CA LEU A 89 13.28 9.22 2.94
C LEU A 89 14.00 10.02 1.86
N THR A 90 13.35 10.28 0.74
CA THR A 90 13.91 11.09 -0.36
C THR A 90 14.02 12.55 0.05
N ASP A 91 12.97 13.09 0.67
CA ASP A 91 12.97 14.46 1.21
C ASP A 91 14.01 14.62 2.30
N PHE A 92 14.08 13.67 3.23
CA PHE A 92 15.09 13.67 4.28
C PHE A 92 16.51 13.64 3.70
N ARG A 93 16.78 12.77 2.72
CA ARG A 93 18.08 12.68 2.06
C ARG A 93 18.45 14.00 1.38
N SER A 94 17.50 14.62 0.68
CA SER A 94 17.71 15.91 0.02
C SER A 94 18.11 16.99 1.02
N GLN A 95 17.35 17.13 2.12
CA GLN A 95 17.65 18.10 3.17
C GLN A 95 19.00 17.84 3.86
N ALA A 96 19.32 16.58 4.15
CA ALA A 96 20.58 16.21 4.78
C ALA A 96 21.78 16.55 3.90
N LEU A 97 21.70 16.28 2.59
CA LEU A 97 22.75 16.63 1.65
C LEU A 97 22.94 18.14 1.52
N SER A 98 21.85 18.91 1.43
CA SER A 98 21.92 20.37 1.39
C SER A 98 22.57 20.96 2.64
N ARG A 99 22.24 20.43 3.83
CA ARG A 99 22.86 20.86 5.09
C ARG A 99 24.35 20.51 5.15
N LEU A 100 24.73 19.31 4.73
CA LEU A 100 26.14 18.90 4.68
C LEU A 100 26.95 19.77 3.71
N ALA A 101 26.39 20.09 2.54
CA ALA A 101 27.03 20.98 1.57
C ALA A 101 27.23 22.39 2.16
N ALA A 102 26.19 22.98 2.74
CA ALA A 102 26.27 24.29 3.39
C ALA A 102 27.29 24.32 4.55
N GLN A 103 27.31 23.28 5.39
CA GLN A 103 28.29 23.16 6.47
C GLN A 103 29.72 23.01 5.93
N HIS A 104 29.90 22.29 4.82
CA HIS A 104 31.21 22.13 4.19
C HIS A 104 31.72 23.46 3.63
N GLU A 105 30.86 24.23 2.95
CA GLU A 105 31.19 25.56 2.44
C GLU A 105 31.59 26.51 3.57
N GLU A 106 30.82 26.53 4.67
CA GLU A 106 31.13 27.34 5.85
C GLU A 106 32.50 26.97 6.46
N ILE A 107 32.81 25.67 6.58
CA ILE A 107 34.11 25.22 7.07
C ILE A 107 35.24 25.70 6.17
N ILE A 108 35.06 25.67 4.84
CA ILE A 108 36.05 26.19 3.89
C ILE A 108 36.26 27.70 4.13
N GLN A 109 35.18 28.48 4.17
CA GLN A 109 35.25 29.93 4.39
C GLN A 109 35.95 30.28 5.72
N LEU A 110 35.58 29.60 6.82
CA LEU A 110 36.20 29.81 8.13
C LEU A 110 37.70 29.47 8.13
N ARG A 111 38.11 28.41 7.42
CA ARG A 111 39.53 28.03 7.29
C ARG A 111 40.33 29.05 6.47
N GLU A 112 39.74 29.57 5.39
CA GLU A 112 40.36 30.63 4.58
C GLU A 112 40.53 31.91 5.41
N ALA A 113 39.50 32.33 6.13
CA ALA A 113 39.55 33.52 7.00
C ALA A 113 40.59 33.38 8.12
N ALA A 114 40.67 32.21 8.76
CA ALA A 114 41.69 31.92 9.79
C ALA A 114 43.11 31.94 9.22
N SER A 115 43.30 31.45 7.99
CA SER A 115 44.60 31.47 7.32
C SER A 115 45.03 32.88 6.93
N GLY A 116 44.08 33.75 6.54
CA GLY A 116 44.34 35.17 6.24
C GLY A 116 44.68 36.02 7.47
N THR A 117 44.14 35.69 8.64
CA THR A 117 44.43 36.37 9.92
C THR A 117 45.75 35.95 10.55
N GLY A 118 46.37 34.86 10.10
CA GLY A 118 47.68 34.38 10.56
C GLY A 118 48.88 35.27 10.18
N ARG A 119 48.69 36.34 9.40
CA ARG A 119 49.75 37.33 9.13
C ARG A 119 49.89 38.29 10.31
N VAL A 120 50.42 37.78 11.41
CA VAL A 120 50.87 38.59 12.55
C VAL A 120 52.04 39.45 12.06
N ILE A 121 51.76 40.71 11.72
CA ILE A 121 52.81 41.69 11.42
C ILE A 121 53.48 42.03 12.75
N ARG A 122 54.74 41.62 12.94
CA ARG A 122 55.56 42.15 14.03
C ARG A 122 55.67 43.67 13.82
N LEU A 123 55.12 44.46 14.74
CA LEU A 123 55.36 45.89 14.75
C LEU A 123 56.87 46.13 14.84
N PRO A 124 57.45 47.00 13.99
CA PRO A 124 58.85 47.34 14.11
C PRO A 124 59.09 47.95 15.49
N THR A 125 59.90 47.28 16.31
CA THR A 125 60.42 47.86 17.55
C THR A 125 61.26 49.07 17.14
N ASN A 126 60.72 50.25 17.42
CA ASN A 126 61.36 51.52 17.10
C ASN A 126 62.74 51.54 17.78
N ARG A 127 63.83 51.43 17.01
CA ARG A 127 65.18 51.67 17.52
C ARG A 127 65.20 53.13 17.93
N SER A 128 65.10 53.39 19.22
CA SER A 128 65.44 54.68 19.81
C SER A 128 66.86 55.02 19.38
N GLN A 129 66.98 55.83 18.32
CA GLN A 129 68.18 56.58 18.03
C GLN A 129 68.39 57.51 19.23
N THR A 130 69.37 57.20 20.05
CA THR A 130 69.96 58.15 20.99
C THR A 130 70.51 59.31 20.17
N ILE A 131 69.75 60.40 20.12
CA ILE A 131 70.15 61.68 19.55
C ILE A 131 70.77 62.53 20.67
N GLY A 132 72.10 62.69 20.58
CA GLY A 132 72.87 63.89 20.96
C GLY A 132 73.39 64.00 22.41
N PRO A 133 74.18 65.06 22.74
CA PRO A 133 75.00 65.91 21.86
C PRO A 133 76.43 66.24 22.39
N CYS A 134 77.25 66.79 21.48
CA CYS A 134 78.50 67.59 21.65
C CYS A 134 79.71 66.99 22.37
#